data_AF-A0A919Z5C0-F1
#
_entry.id   AF-A0A919Z5C0-F1
#
_cell.length_a   1.000
_cell.length_b   1.000
_cell.length_c   1.000
_cell.angle_alpha   90.00
_cell.angle_beta   90.00
_cell.angle_gamma   90.00
#
_symmetry.space_group_name_H-M   'P 1'
#
loop_
_entity.id
_entity.type
_entity.pdbx_description
1 polymer ?
#
loop_
_entity_poly.entity_id
_entity_poly.type
_entity_poly.pdbx_seq_one_letter_code
_entity_poly.pdbx_strand_id
1 'polypeptide(L)'
;MCNFLKKDSNMDFKGPRFEDRIISDLKERNIVVGSLFASGSINKGSERDFQCDLAFILGNELFLCELKAFSQPTTHRGFYELLGKKEEATLQLQSISKFYSENLNLVRSQLGVLDSWSPRKIYKLLIVTTPVGVSRKVNDTFIIDYSAFSMFITRTKPGLTAISKRLHIEFNVFPEFNGEITTEKFIKFLKKPVQVEFEKKRRKQISKGIKYGNFNVKIFDYTTKFDDKISQDDENAKKLILKIGRNVFKSKRRRKR
;
A
#
# COMPACT_ATOMS: atom_id res chain seq x y z
N MET A 1 -9.55 4.28 -11.60
CA MET A 1 -8.59 3.33 -12.18
C MET A 1 -7.19 3.71 -11.74
N CYS A 2 -6.39 2.72 -11.33
CA CYS A 2 -4.95 2.92 -11.23
C CYS A 2 -4.43 3.28 -12.63
N ASN A 3 -3.80 4.46 -12.78
CA ASN A 3 -3.24 4.93 -14.05
C ASN A 3 -2.05 4.07 -14.57
N PHE A 4 -1.76 2.95 -13.92
CA PHE A 4 -0.72 1.98 -14.32
C PHE A 4 -1.06 1.20 -15.61
N LEU A 5 -2.30 1.29 -16.10
CA LEU A 5 -2.77 0.56 -17.30
C LEU A 5 -2.85 1.42 -18.57
N LYS A 6 -2.20 2.59 -18.64
CA LYS A 6 -1.96 3.20 -19.95
C LYS A 6 -1.01 2.29 -20.73
N LYS A 7 -1.40 2.00 -21.98
CA LYS A 7 -0.85 1.01 -22.93
C LYS A 7 0.62 1.23 -23.35
N ASP A 8 1.31 2.14 -22.67
CA ASP A 8 2.76 2.33 -22.64
C ASP A 8 3.22 2.08 -21.20
N SER A 9 3.06 0.85 -20.73
CA SER A 9 3.36 0.48 -19.34
C SER A 9 4.83 0.79 -19.05
N ASN A 10 5.08 1.88 -18.31
CA ASN A 10 6.39 2.26 -17.79
C ASN A 10 7.10 1.04 -17.19
N MET A 11 7.95 0.39 -17.99
CA MET A 11 8.93 -0.58 -17.51
C MET A 11 9.91 0.07 -16.53
N ASP A 12 9.92 1.40 -16.48
CA ASP A 12 10.71 2.26 -15.61
C ASP A 12 10.40 2.16 -14.11
N PHE A 13 9.31 1.49 -13.69
CA PHE A 13 8.93 1.36 -12.28
C PHE A 13 9.27 -0.02 -11.67
N LYS A 14 10.28 -0.71 -12.22
CA LYS A 14 10.77 -1.99 -11.69
C LYS A 14 12.16 -1.82 -11.07
N GLY A 15 12.41 -2.49 -9.95
CA GLY A 15 13.73 -2.55 -9.33
C GLY A 15 14.13 -1.25 -8.61
N PRO A 16 15.38 -0.76 -8.73
CA PRO A 16 15.94 0.33 -7.92
C PRO A 16 15.10 1.62 -7.91
N ARG A 17 14.51 2.00 -9.04
CA ARG A 17 13.66 3.21 -9.12
C ARG A 17 12.40 3.14 -8.25
N PHE A 18 11.90 1.94 -7.95
CA PHE A 18 10.77 1.77 -7.05
C PHE A 18 11.17 2.08 -5.59
N GLU A 19 12.34 1.60 -5.19
CA GLU A 19 12.95 1.89 -3.88
C GLU A 19 13.28 3.37 -3.75
N ASP A 20 13.98 3.94 -4.73
CA ASP A 20 14.34 5.37 -4.77
C ASP A 20 13.13 6.27 -4.58
N ARG A 21 12.01 5.90 -5.23
CA ARG A 21 10.78 6.66 -5.13
C ARG A 21 10.17 6.64 -3.73
N ILE A 22 10.14 5.47 -3.09
CA ILE A 22 9.64 5.35 -1.71
C ILE A 22 10.55 6.10 -0.74
N ILE A 23 11.87 5.97 -0.91
CA ILE A 23 12.86 6.72 -0.13
C ILE A 23 12.63 8.23 -0.29
N SER A 24 12.41 8.71 -1.52
CA SER A 24 12.10 10.13 -1.79
C SER A 24 10.83 10.57 -1.08
N ASP A 25 9.73 9.84 -1.23
CA ASP A 25 8.44 10.16 -0.59
C ASP A 25 8.59 10.25 0.96
N LEU A 26 9.42 9.40 1.57
CA LEU A 26 9.71 9.42 3.01
C LEU A 26 10.63 10.58 3.43
N LYS A 27 11.72 10.82 2.68
CA LYS A 27 12.65 11.93 2.95
C LYS A 27 11.97 13.29 2.83
N GLU A 28 11.06 13.48 1.88
CA GLU A 28 10.23 14.69 1.75
C GLU A 28 9.37 14.97 3.00
N ARG A 29 9.21 13.97 3.88
CA ARG A 29 8.49 14.07 5.16
C ARG A 29 9.41 14.06 6.37
N ASN A 30 10.72 14.24 6.17
CA ASN A 30 11.74 14.17 7.21
C ASN A 30 11.70 12.86 8.01
N ILE A 31 11.31 11.76 7.35
CA ILE A 31 11.33 10.43 7.94
C ILE A 31 12.73 9.84 7.70
N VAL A 32 13.38 9.38 8.77
CA VAL A 32 14.67 8.67 8.68
C VAL A 32 14.46 7.36 7.94
N VAL A 33 15.21 7.16 6.86
CA VAL A 33 15.02 6.03 5.93
C VAL A 33 16.33 5.66 5.23
N GLY A 34 16.52 4.37 5.00
CA GLY A 34 17.63 3.81 4.20
C GLY A 34 17.44 2.31 3.96
N SER A 35 18.21 1.73 3.06
CA SER A 35 18.32 0.27 2.96
C SER A 35 19.28 -0.27 4.03
N LEU A 36 19.15 -1.54 4.39
CA LEU A 36 20.07 -2.20 5.32
C LEU A 36 20.75 -3.39 4.67
N PHE A 37 22.05 -3.54 4.89
CA PHE A 37 22.82 -4.67 4.40
C PHE A 37 23.81 -5.15 5.46
N ALA A 38 23.86 -6.45 5.69
CA ALA A 38 24.87 -7.09 6.53
C ALA A 38 24.99 -8.57 6.20
N SER A 39 26.21 -9.11 6.33
CA SER A 39 26.47 -10.54 6.31
C SER A 39 26.48 -11.07 7.75
N GLY A 40 25.89 -12.24 7.98
CA GLY A 40 25.84 -12.85 9.30
C GLY A 40 25.81 -14.37 9.24
N SER A 41 26.22 -15.03 10.31
CA SER A 41 26.22 -16.49 10.39
C SER A 41 24.83 -17.04 10.66
N ILE A 42 24.46 -18.11 9.96
CA ILE A 42 23.31 -18.97 10.27
C ILE A 42 23.84 -20.18 11.04
N ASN A 43 22.98 -20.77 11.89
CA ASN A 43 23.16 -22.07 12.53
C ASN A 43 24.04 -23.03 11.71
N LYS A 44 25.18 -23.45 12.29
CA LYS A 44 26.22 -24.32 11.70
C LYS A 44 27.23 -23.63 10.76
N GLY A 45 27.55 -22.36 10.98
CA GLY A 45 28.76 -21.74 10.43
C GLY A 45 28.69 -21.34 8.95
N SER A 46 27.51 -21.39 8.33
CA SER A 46 27.30 -20.81 7.00
C SER A 46 27.00 -19.32 7.12
N GLU A 47 27.63 -18.49 6.29
CA GLU A 47 27.29 -17.08 6.19
C GLU A 47 26.13 -16.86 5.22
N ARG A 48 25.31 -15.86 5.52
CA ARG A 48 24.26 -15.35 4.65
C ARG A 48 24.18 -13.84 4.73
N ASP A 49 23.88 -13.25 3.58
CA ASP A 49 23.54 -11.85 3.49
C ASP A 49 22.08 -11.59 3.87
N PHE A 50 21.89 -10.60 4.72
CA PHE A 50 20.62 -10.06 5.17
C PHE A 50 20.43 -8.67 4.57
N GLN A 51 19.78 -8.63 3.42
CA GLN A 51 19.38 -7.39 2.77
C GLN A 51 17.95 -7.01 3.17
N CYS A 52 17.75 -5.80 3.67
CA CYS A 52 16.44 -5.19 3.85
C CYS A 52 16.33 -4.06 2.82
N ASP A 53 15.44 -4.21 1.83
CA ASP A 53 15.25 -3.23 0.76
C ASP A 53 15.00 -1.82 1.30
N LEU A 54 14.23 -1.71 2.40
CA LEU A 54 13.92 -0.43 3.00
C LEU A 54 13.69 -0.57 4.51
N ALA A 55 14.30 0.30 5.29
CA ALA A 55 14.03 0.51 6.70
C ALA A 55 13.74 1.98 6.96
N PHE A 56 12.74 2.28 7.79
CA PHE A 56 12.47 3.66 8.20
C PHE A 56 11.96 3.75 9.64
N ILE A 57 12.18 4.91 10.25
CA ILE A 57 11.77 5.19 11.63
C ILE A 57 10.61 6.16 11.62
N LEU A 58 9.49 5.75 12.22
CA LEU A 58 8.33 6.62 12.40
C LEU A 58 8.01 6.70 13.89
N GLY A 59 7.99 7.92 14.45
CA GLY A 59 7.94 8.12 15.89
C GLY A 59 9.16 7.45 16.56
N ASN A 60 8.91 6.49 17.46
CA ASN A 60 9.96 5.65 18.05
C ASN A 60 9.82 4.17 17.65
N GLU A 61 9.33 3.91 16.45
CA GLU A 61 9.09 2.57 15.92
C GLU A 61 9.91 2.35 14.65
N LEU A 62 10.44 1.14 14.47
CA LEU A 62 11.18 0.74 13.28
C LEU A 62 10.27 -0.03 12.33
N PHE A 63 10.28 0.33 11.05
CA PHE A 63 9.63 -0.42 9.99
C PHE A 63 10.70 -1.06 9.13
N LEU A 64 10.73 -2.38 9.07
CA LEU A 64 11.55 -3.17 8.16
C LEU A 64 10.68 -3.62 7.00
N CYS A 65 11.13 -3.35 5.78
CA CYS A 65 10.31 -3.47 4.59
C CYS A 65 11.00 -4.28 3.50
N GLU A 66 10.18 -5.07 2.80
CA GLU A 66 10.52 -5.72 1.55
C GLU A 66 9.73 -5.03 0.44
N LEU A 67 10.38 -4.74 -0.69
CA LEU A 67 9.78 -4.07 -1.83
C LEU A 67 9.67 -5.05 -3.00
N LYS A 68 8.44 -5.33 -3.47
CA LYS A 68 8.23 -6.24 -4.61
C LYS A 68 7.43 -5.59 -5.73
N ALA A 69 8.11 -5.42 -6.86
CA ALA A 69 7.50 -5.01 -8.12
C ALA A 69 6.89 -6.22 -8.84
N PHE A 70 5.62 -6.50 -8.55
CA PHE A 70 4.88 -7.57 -9.22
C PHE A 70 4.13 -7.06 -10.46
N SER A 71 3.94 -7.93 -11.45
CA SER A 71 3.00 -7.68 -12.54
C SER A 71 1.57 -7.91 -12.07
N GLN A 72 0.63 -7.10 -12.55
CA GLN A 72 -0.79 -7.31 -12.25
C GLN A 72 -1.27 -8.62 -12.90
N PRO A 73 -1.90 -9.53 -12.13
CA PRO A 73 -2.36 -10.79 -12.68
C PRO A 73 -3.53 -10.56 -13.62
N THR A 74 -3.47 -11.21 -14.79
CA THR A 74 -4.53 -11.17 -15.82
C THR A 74 -5.39 -12.43 -15.83
N THR A 75 -4.98 -13.47 -15.10
CA THR A 75 -5.67 -14.76 -15.00
C THR A 75 -5.88 -15.16 -13.54
N HIS A 76 -6.84 -16.06 -13.29
CA HIS A 76 -7.06 -16.63 -11.95
C HIS A 76 -5.82 -17.35 -11.42
N ARG A 77 -5.14 -18.13 -12.28
CA ARG A 77 -3.88 -18.78 -11.94
C ARG A 77 -2.82 -17.77 -11.52
N GLY A 78 -2.61 -16.72 -12.32
CA GLY A 78 -1.65 -15.66 -12.01
C GLY A 78 -1.98 -14.93 -10.70
N PHE A 79 -3.26 -14.82 -10.35
CA PHE A 79 -3.68 -14.27 -9.05
C PHE A 79 -3.22 -15.16 -7.88
N TYR A 80 -3.40 -16.47 -7.95
CA TYR A 80 -2.93 -17.39 -6.91
C TYR A 80 -1.40 -17.47 -6.84
N GLU A 81 -0.72 -17.45 -7.98
CA GLU A 81 0.75 -17.36 -8.04
C GLU A 81 1.26 -16.07 -7.37
N LEU A 82 0.58 -14.94 -7.58
CA LEU A 82 0.90 -13.68 -6.89
C LEU A 82 0.69 -13.79 -5.37
N LEU A 83 -0.33 -14.52 -4.91
CA LEU A 83 -0.53 -14.75 -3.47
C LEU A 83 0.63 -15.56 -2.88
N GLY A 84 1.08 -16.62 -3.55
CA GLY A 84 2.25 -17.41 -3.13
C GLY A 84 3.52 -16.56 -3.04
N LYS A 85 3.81 -15.75 -4.07
CA LYS A 85 4.97 -14.83 -4.07
C LYS A 85 4.94 -13.81 -2.93
N LYS A 86 3.75 -13.31 -2.57
CA LYS A 86 3.60 -12.41 -1.42
C LYS A 86 3.90 -13.14 -0.11
N GLU A 87 3.45 -14.38 0.03
CA GLU A 87 3.72 -15.20 1.21
C GLU A 87 5.22 -15.52 1.37
N GLU A 88 5.89 -15.93 0.30
CA GLU A 88 7.35 -16.11 0.27
C GLU A 88 8.09 -14.85 0.70
N ALA A 89 7.72 -13.68 0.17
CA ALA A 89 8.31 -12.41 0.57
C ALA A 89 8.07 -12.09 2.06
N THR A 90 6.92 -12.47 2.63
CA THR A 90 6.69 -12.30 4.07
C THR A 90 7.57 -13.21 4.93
N LEU A 91 7.88 -14.42 4.48
CA LEU A 91 8.79 -15.35 5.17
C LEU A 91 10.24 -14.85 5.11
N GLN A 92 10.67 -14.34 3.95
CA GLN A 92 11.98 -13.69 3.81
C GLN A 92 12.10 -12.52 4.80
N LEU A 93 11.09 -11.64 4.85
CA LEU A 93 11.08 -10.48 5.73
C LEU A 93 11.04 -10.86 7.22
N GLN A 94 10.45 -12.01 7.60
CA GLN A 94 10.55 -12.52 8.96
C GLN A 94 12.01 -12.83 9.35
N SER A 95 12.76 -13.49 8.47
CA SER A 95 14.17 -13.82 8.69
C SER A 95 15.02 -12.56 8.81
N ILE A 96 14.81 -11.58 7.92
CA ILE A 96 15.49 -10.28 7.94
C ILE A 96 15.16 -9.54 9.24
N SER A 97 13.87 -9.50 9.60
CA SER A 97 13.42 -8.82 10.81
C SER A 97 14.00 -9.44 12.08
N LYS A 98 14.14 -10.76 12.14
CA LYS A 98 14.78 -11.42 13.28
C LYS A 98 16.24 -11.00 13.40
N PHE A 99 17.00 -11.09 12.31
CA PHE A 99 18.42 -10.70 12.30
C PHE A 99 18.63 -9.25 12.76
N TYR A 100 17.91 -8.29 12.18
CA TYR A 100 18.08 -6.87 12.56
C TYR A 100 17.52 -6.53 13.95
N SER A 101 16.56 -7.31 14.46
CA SER A 101 16.10 -7.15 15.86
C SER A 101 17.15 -7.56 16.89
N GLU A 102 17.99 -8.54 16.53
CA GLU A 102 19.10 -9.02 17.37
C GLU A 102 20.37 -8.16 17.19
N ASN A 103 20.45 -7.38 16.10
CA ASN A 103 21.62 -6.58 15.71
C ASN A 103 21.26 -5.10 15.49
N LEU A 104 20.57 -4.48 16.46
CA LEU A 104 20.11 -3.09 16.36
C LEU A 104 21.23 -2.06 16.19
N ASN A 105 22.45 -2.36 16.63
CA ASN A 105 23.63 -1.53 16.39
C ASN A 105 23.89 -1.32 14.88
N LEU A 106 23.65 -2.34 14.05
CA LEU A 106 23.77 -2.22 12.59
C LEU A 106 22.71 -1.27 12.03
N VAL A 107 21.48 -1.37 12.52
CA VAL A 107 20.39 -0.46 12.15
C VAL A 107 20.75 0.98 12.51
N ARG A 108 21.26 1.22 13.72
CA ARG A 108 21.67 2.55 14.18
C ARG A 108 22.75 3.16 13.30
N SER A 109 23.80 2.38 13.05
CA SER A 109 24.93 2.79 12.23
C SER A 109 24.51 3.12 10.79
N GLN A 110 23.68 2.27 10.17
CA GLN A 110 23.31 2.44 8.76
C GLN A 110 22.23 3.51 8.54
N LEU A 111 21.33 3.72 9.51
CA LEU A 111 20.35 4.81 9.46
C LEU A 111 20.87 6.14 10.02
N GLY A 112 22.09 6.16 10.58
CA GLY A 112 22.71 7.36 11.15
C GLY A 112 21.95 7.92 12.35
N VAL A 113 21.40 7.06 13.20
CA VAL A 113 20.70 7.46 14.44
C VAL A 113 21.57 7.25 15.67
N LEU A 114 21.21 7.91 16.78
CA LEU A 114 21.95 7.86 18.04
C LEU A 114 22.16 6.43 18.54
N ASP A 115 23.33 6.16 19.11
CA ASP A 115 23.66 4.84 19.69
C ASP A 115 22.73 4.45 20.85
N SER A 116 22.12 5.41 21.53
CA SER A 116 21.14 5.19 22.60
C SER A 116 19.72 4.92 22.09
N TRP A 117 19.44 5.16 20.81
CA TRP A 117 18.11 4.99 20.25
C TRP A 117 17.71 3.50 20.22
N SER A 118 16.49 3.20 20.62
CA SER A 118 15.93 1.85 20.50
C SER A 118 14.46 1.92 20.12
N PRO A 119 14.01 1.15 19.10
CA PRO A 119 12.61 1.16 18.73
C PRO A 119 11.78 0.49 19.83
N ARG A 120 10.60 1.04 20.15
CA ARG A 120 9.65 0.36 21.05
C ARG A 120 9.10 -0.90 20.42
N LYS A 121 8.97 -0.91 19.10
CA LYS A 121 8.50 -2.04 18.30
C LYS A 121 9.08 -2.00 16.90
N ILE A 122 9.28 -3.20 16.36
CA ILE A 122 9.66 -3.43 14.98
C ILE A 122 8.42 -3.94 14.23
N TYR A 123 8.08 -3.29 13.13
CA TYR A 123 7.00 -3.67 12.23
C TYR A 123 7.57 -4.20 10.93
N LYS A 124 6.94 -5.23 10.37
CA LYS A 124 7.25 -5.76 9.04
C LYS A 124 6.23 -5.25 8.03
N LEU A 125 6.71 -4.71 6.92
CA LEU A 125 5.87 -4.15 5.86
C LEU A 125 6.31 -4.62 4.47
N LEU A 126 5.46 -5.37 3.78
CA LEU A 126 5.64 -5.70 2.37
C LEU A 126 4.95 -4.63 1.52
N ILE A 127 5.71 -3.86 0.76
CA ILE A 127 5.19 -2.85 -0.17
C ILE A 127 5.25 -3.40 -1.59
N VAL A 128 4.11 -3.43 -2.27
CA VAL A 128 3.98 -3.99 -3.62
C VAL A 128 3.51 -2.96 -4.63
N THR A 129 3.85 -3.13 -5.90
CA THR A 129 3.33 -2.29 -6.99
C THR A 129 1.89 -2.62 -7.37
N THR A 130 1.46 -3.86 -7.14
CA THR A 130 0.11 -4.33 -7.51
C THR A 130 -0.93 -3.94 -6.46
N PRO A 131 -2.14 -3.48 -6.85
CA PRO A 131 -3.19 -3.13 -5.90
C PRO A 131 -3.51 -4.28 -4.92
N VAL A 132 -3.58 -3.96 -3.64
CA VAL A 132 -3.92 -4.93 -2.59
C VAL A 132 -5.44 -4.89 -2.40
N GLY A 133 -6.18 -5.85 -2.97
CA GLY A 133 -7.66 -5.86 -2.93
C GLY A 133 -8.29 -6.09 -1.54
N VAL A 134 -7.49 -6.41 -0.53
CA VAL A 134 -7.92 -6.63 0.86
C VAL A 134 -6.78 -6.28 1.80
N SER A 135 -7.03 -5.47 2.85
CA SER A 135 -6.05 -5.34 3.94
C SER A 135 -5.80 -6.73 4.52
N ARG A 136 -4.54 -7.14 4.52
CA ARG A 136 -4.13 -8.44 5.01
C ARG A 136 -2.85 -8.27 5.82
N LYS A 137 -2.79 -9.02 6.91
CA LYS A 137 -1.58 -9.29 7.66
C LYS A 137 -1.27 -10.77 7.46
N VAL A 138 -0.09 -11.08 6.93
CA VAL A 138 0.38 -12.46 6.69
C VAL A 138 1.68 -12.61 7.46
N ASN A 139 1.84 -13.65 8.27
CA ASN A 139 3.11 -13.92 8.96
C ASN A 139 3.60 -12.72 9.81
N ASP A 140 2.64 -12.02 10.41
CA ASP A 140 2.84 -10.78 11.17
C ASP A 140 3.40 -9.59 10.36
N THR A 141 3.33 -9.68 9.03
CA THR A 141 3.72 -8.64 8.07
C THR A 141 2.50 -7.95 7.48
N PHE A 142 2.48 -6.61 7.54
CA PHE A 142 1.47 -5.81 6.83
C PHE A 142 1.77 -5.81 5.33
N ILE A 143 0.75 -5.90 4.49
CA ILE A 143 0.91 -5.81 3.03
C ILE A 143 0.16 -4.58 2.54
N ILE A 144 0.84 -3.71 1.79
CA ILE A 144 0.25 -2.50 1.22
C ILE A 144 0.73 -2.31 -0.22
N ASP A 145 -0.13 -1.77 -1.08
CA ASP A 145 0.33 -1.31 -2.39
C ASP A 145 0.93 0.10 -2.34
N TYR A 146 1.87 0.36 -3.23
CA TYR A 146 2.57 1.64 -3.30
C TYR A 146 1.61 2.83 -3.45
N SER A 147 0.50 2.69 -4.17
CA SER A 147 -0.45 3.79 -4.35
C SER A 147 -1.10 4.19 -3.01
N ALA A 148 -1.49 3.21 -2.20
CA ALA A 148 -2.03 3.44 -0.87
C ALA A 148 -0.97 3.99 0.08
N PHE A 149 0.25 3.45 0.05
CA PHE A 149 1.38 3.91 0.85
C PHE A 149 1.72 5.38 0.55
N SER A 150 1.98 5.70 -0.73
CA SER A 150 2.36 7.04 -1.16
C SER A 150 1.25 8.05 -0.86
N MET A 151 -0.03 7.71 -1.02
CA MET A 151 -1.13 8.60 -0.60
C MET A 151 -1.07 8.94 0.89
N PHE A 152 -0.79 7.97 1.76
CA PHE A 152 -0.69 8.22 3.19
C PHE A 152 0.55 9.07 3.53
N ILE A 153 1.71 8.75 2.97
CA ILE A 153 2.95 9.51 3.21
C ILE A 153 2.82 10.94 2.69
N THR A 154 2.27 11.12 1.49
CA THR A 154 2.06 12.46 0.89
C THR A 154 0.86 13.22 1.46
N ARG A 155 0.12 12.65 2.42
CA ARG A 155 -1.12 13.21 2.98
C ARG A 155 -2.18 13.50 1.91
N THR A 156 -2.15 12.77 0.79
CA THR A 156 -3.12 12.91 -0.29
C THR A 156 -4.43 12.29 0.15
N LYS A 157 -5.42 13.14 0.45
CA LYS A 157 -6.75 12.69 0.90
C LYS A 157 -7.50 12.00 -0.24
N PRO A 158 -8.29 10.96 0.07
CA PRO A 158 -9.20 10.39 -0.90
C PRO A 158 -10.26 11.44 -1.28
N GLY A 159 -10.79 11.35 -2.49
CA GLY A 159 -11.73 12.32 -3.00
C GLY A 159 -12.37 11.91 -4.32
N LEU A 160 -13.18 12.80 -4.86
CA LEU A 160 -13.82 12.65 -6.17
C LEU A 160 -13.37 13.77 -7.10
N THR A 161 -13.18 13.43 -8.38
CA THR A 161 -12.89 14.42 -9.42
C THR A 161 -14.09 14.55 -10.32
N ALA A 162 -14.79 15.67 -10.24
CA ALA A 162 -15.84 16.03 -11.17
C ALA A 162 -15.21 16.59 -12.45
N ILE A 163 -15.15 15.76 -13.50
CA ILE A 163 -14.50 16.10 -14.77
C ILE A 163 -15.15 17.33 -15.40
N SER A 164 -16.49 17.37 -15.43
CA SER A 164 -17.27 18.46 -16.02
C SER A 164 -16.96 19.84 -15.44
N LYS A 165 -16.58 19.90 -14.16
CA LYS A 165 -16.29 21.16 -13.45
C LYS A 165 -14.80 21.38 -13.15
N ARG A 166 -13.93 20.46 -13.59
CA ARG A 166 -12.50 20.39 -13.20
C ARG A 166 -12.31 20.55 -11.68
N LEU A 167 -13.26 20.02 -10.91
CA LEU A 167 -13.33 20.19 -9.46
C LEU A 167 -12.88 18.91 -8.77
N HIS A 168 -11.92 19.03 -7.86
CA HIS A 168 -11.54 17.95 -6.97
C HIS A 168 -12.14 18.18 -5.59
N ILE A 169 -12.84 17.17 -5.08
CA ILE A 169 -13.52 17.17 -3.80
C ILE A 169 -12.82 16.19 -2.89
N GLU A 170 -12.11 16.69 -1.88
CA GLU A 170 -11.46 15.86 -0.87
C GLU A 170 -12.46 15.42 0.21
N PHE A 171 -12.35 14.17 0.64
CA PHE A 171 -13.10 13.66 1.77
C PHE A 171 -12.35 13.94 3.07
N ASN A 172 -12.89 14.84 3.90
CA ASN A 172 -12.29 15.19 5.19
C ASN A 172 -12.68 14.25 6.36
N VAL A 173 -13.26 13.08 6.06
CA VAL A 173 -13.73 12.09 7.07
C VAL A 173 -12.66 11.11 7.54
N PHE A 174 -11.45 11.21 6.98
CA PHE A 174 -10.35 10.28 7.24
C PHE A 174 -9.27 10.96 8.11
N PRO A 175 -9.43 10.94 9.46
CA PRO A 175 -8.53 11.67 10.37
C PRO A 175 -7.08 11.20 10.29
N GLU A 176 -6.82 9.97 9.86
CA GLU A 176 -5.47 9.43 9.66
C GLU A 176 -4.63 10.18 8.62
N PHE A 177 -5.28 10.93 7.71
CA PHE A 177 -4.62 11.80 6.72
C PHE A 177 -4.40 13.25 7.22
N ASN A 178 -4.85 13.59 8.42
CA ASN A 178 -4.74 14.96 8.95
C ASN A 178 -3.50 15.13 9.85
N GLY A 179 -2.86 16.30 9.77
CA GLY A 179 -1.73 16.67 10.62
C GLY A 179 -0.48 15.81 10.38
N GLU A 180 0.35 15.71 11.41
CA GLU A 180 1.61 14.96 11.38
C GLU A 180 1.41 13.45 11.15
N ILE A 181 2.39 12.85 10.49
CA ILE A 181 2.49 11.39 10.29
C ILE A 181 2.92 10.77 11.62
N THR A 182 2.04 9.99 12.25
CA THR A 182 2.40 9.23 13.46
C THR A 182 2.25 7.74 13.22
N THR A 183 2.94 6.94 14.03
CA THR A 183 2.86 5.48 13.93
C THR A 183 1.45 4.97 14.19
N GLU A 184 0.73 5.56 15.14
CA GLU A 184 -0.66 5.17 15.44
C GLU A 184 -1.56 5.38 14.22
N LYS A 185 -1.43 6.53 13.54
CA LYS A 185 -2.16 6.81 12.30
C LYS A 185 -1.78 5.84 11.19
N PHE A 186 -0.49 5.53 11.06
CA PHE A 186 -0.02 4.64 10.00
C PHE A 186 -0.47 3.20 10.22
N ILE A 187 -0.38 2.67 11.44
CA ILE A 187 -0.87 1.33 11.78
C ILE A 187 -2.40 1.26 11.63
N LYS A 188 -3.13 2.30 12.03
CA LYS A 188 -4.59 2.38 11.80
C LYS A 188 -4.92 2.32 10.31
N PHE A 189 -4.16 3.06 9.50
CA PHE A 189 -4.29 3.05 8.04
C PHE A 189 -3.95 1.68 7.44
N LEU A 190 -2.83 1.04 7.83
CA LEU A 190 -2.43 -0.28 7.32
C LEU A 190 -3.47 -1.38 7.60
N LYS A 191 -4.11 -1.35 8.77
CA LYS A 191 -5.21 -2.26 9.14
C LYS A 191 -6.46 -2.08 8.28
N LYS A 192 -6.67 -0.88 7.74
CA LYS A 192 -7.86 -0.56 6.94
C LYS A 192 -7.56 0.56 5.93
N PRO A 193 -6.81 0.28 4.85
CA PRO A 193 -6.45 1.30 3.88
C PRO A 193 -7.70 1.79 3.17
N VAL A 194 -7.86 3.11 3.13
CA VAL A 194 -9.09 3.75 2.67
C VAL A 194 -9.40 3.40 1.20
N GLN A 195 -8.36 3.25 0.37
CA GLN A 195 -8.46 2.87 -1.03
C GLN A 195 -9.12 1.49 -1.20
N VAL A 196 -8.74 0.53 -0.36
CA VAL A 196 -9.31 -0.83 -0.36
C VAL A 196 -10.78 -0.79 0.03
N GLU A 197 -11.12 0.00 1.04
CA GLU A 197 -12.50 0.14 1.50
C GLU A 197 -13.39 0.82 0.46
N PHE A 198 -12.86 1.82 -0.26
CA PHE A 198 -13.56 2.43 -1.39
C PHE A 198 -13.78 1.43 -2.51
N GLU A 199 -12.77 0.65 -2.87
CA GLU A 199 -12.89 -0.30 -3.98
C GLU A 199 -13.88 -1.43 -3.65
N LYS A 200 -13.88 -1.95 -2.42
CA LYS A 200 -14.91 -2.89 -1.96
C LYS A 200 -16.33 -2.33 -2.05
N LYS A 201 -16.52 -1.05 -1.69
CA LYS A 201 -17.83 -0.40 -1.82
C LYS A 201 -18.25 -0.22 -3.28
N ARG A 202 -17.29 0.07 -4.16
CA ARG A 202 -17.47 0.28 -5.60
C ARG A 202 -17.77 -1.01 -6.35
N ARG A 203 -17.31 -2.17 -5.88
CA ARG A 203 -17.58 -3.46 -6.51
C ARG A 203 -18.88 -4.10 -6.02
N LYS A 204 -19.55 -4.85 -6.90
CA LYS A 204 -20.68 -5.73 -6.59
C LYS A 204 -20.32 -7.12 -7.08
N GLN A 205 -20.35 -8.10 -6.19
CA GLN A 205 -20.25 -9.51 -6.58
C GLN A 205 -21.53 -9.91 -7.32
N ILE A 206 -21.35 -10.60 -8.44
CA ILE A 206 -22.42 -11.20 -9.24
C ILE A 206 -22.13 -12.69 -9.39
N SER A 207 -23.17 -13.49 -9.58
CA SER A 207 -23.04 -14.91 -9.89
C SER A 207 -23.55 -15.16 -11.31
N LYS A 208 -22.73 -15.80 -12.14
CA LYS A 208 -23.12 -16.27 -13.48
C LYS A 208 -23.26 -17.79 -13.43
N GLY A 209 -24.43 -18.29 -13.82
CA GLY A 209 -24.62 -19.72 -14.07
C GLY A 209 -24.11 -20.06 -15.46
N ILE A 210 -23.20 -21.01 -15.56
CA ILE A 210 -22.72 -21.55 -16.83
C ILE A 210 -23.14 -23.02 -16.88
N LYS A 211 -23.87 -23.40 -17.93
CA LYS A 211 -24.13 -24.81 -18.23
C LYS A 211 -22.88 -25.41 -18.88
N TYR A 212 -22.40 -26.52 -18.32
CA TYR A 212 -21.34 -27.32 -18.90
C TYR A 212 -21.79 -28.79 -18.94
N GLY A 213 -22.24 -29.24 -20.10
CA GLY A 213 -22.94 -30.53 -20.24
C GLY A 213 -24.19 -30.58 -19.35
N ASN A 214 -24.25 -31.59 -18.48
CA ASN A 214 -25.34 -31.79 -17.51
C ASN A 214 -25.14 -31.02 -16.20
N PHE A 215 -24.04 -30.29 -16.04
CA PHE A 215 -23.72 -29.55 -14.82
C PHE A 215 -24.08 -28.07 -14.94
N ASN A 216 -24.59 -27.51 -13.85
CA ASN A 216 -24.73 -26.06 -13.67
C ASN A 216 -23.60 -25.57 -12.76
N VAL A 217 -22.62 -24.89 -13.35
CA VAL A 217 -21.51 -24.27 -12.61
C VAL A 217 -21.88 -22.83 -12.27
N LYS A 218 -21.84 -22.45 -11.00
CA LYS A 218 -21.94 -21.05 -10.59
C LYS A 218 -20.54 -20.46 -10.48
N ILE A 219 -20.26 -19.45 -11.28
CA ILE A 219 -19.03 -18.68 -11.20
C ILE A 219 -19.35 -17.31 -10.61
N PHE A 220 -18.54 -16.84 -9.68
CA PHE A 220 -18.64 -15.48 -9.15
C PHE A 220 -17.75 -14.53 -9.95
N ASP A 221 -18.27 -13.35 -10.22
CA ASP A 221 -17.61 -12.28 -10.95
C ASP A 221 -17.89 -10.95 -10.22
N TYR A 222 -17.21 -9.87 -10.59
CA TYR A 222 -17.39 -8.55 -9.98
C TYR A 222 -17.71 -7.50 -11.03
N THR A 223 -18.82 -6.77 -10.83
CA THR A 223 -19.14 -5.58 -11.61
C THR A 223 -18.87 -4.30 -10.82
N THR A 224 -18.68 -3.19 -11.52
CA THR A 224 -18.44 -1.86 -10.95
C THR A 224 -19.78 -1.14 -10.79
N LYS A 225 -20.11 -0.69 -9.57
CA LYS A 225 -21.35 0.05 -9.28
C LYS A 225 -21.35 1.48 -9.83
N PHE A 226 -20.19 2.14 -9.82
CA PHE A 226 -19.97 3.50 -10.34
C PHE A 226 -18.47 3.66 -10.65
N ASP A 227 -18.11 4.42 -11.68
CA ASP A 227 -16.70 4.61 -12.05
C ASP A 227 -16.01 5.70 -11.20
N ASP A 228 -14.68 5.86 -11.27
CA ASP A 228 -13.99 7.00 -10.65
C ASP A 228 -14.20 8.32 -11.41
N LYS A 229 -14.68 8.22 -12.65
CA LYS A 229 -15.06 9.33 -13.52
C LYS A 229 -16.58 9.48 -13.50
N ILE A 230 -17.08 10.17 -12.48
CA ILE A 230 -18.51 10.26 -12.24
C ILE A 230 -19.06 11.52 -12.91
N SER A 231 -20.05 11.36 -13.79
CA SER A 231 -20.94 12.46 -14.18
C SER A 231 -21.73 12.92 -12.96
N GLN A 232 -22.00 14.22 -12.79
CA GLN A 232 -22.78 14.71 -11.65
C GLN A 232 -24.22 14.17 -11.62
N ASP A 233 -24.67 13.50 -12.67
CA ASP A 233 -26.00 12.90 -12.78
C ASP A 233 -26.07 11.45 -12.28
N ASP A 234 -24.93 10.86 -11.89
CA ASP A 234 -24.92 9.51 -11.33
C ASP A 234 -25.53 9.49 -9.91
N GLU A 235 -26.74 8.96 -9.80
CA GLU A 235 -27.44 8.81 -8.53
C GLU A 235 -26.66 8.00 -7.48
N ASN A 236 -25.89 7.00 -7.89
CA ASN A 236 -25.14 6.16 -6.96
C ASN A 236 -24.01 6.96 -6.30
N ALA A 237 -23.40 7.88 -7.04
CA ALA A 237 -22.41 8.80 -6.52
C ALA A 237 -23.03 9.79 -5.53
N LYS A 238 -24.18 10.39 -5.86
CA LYS A 238 -24.92 11.27 -4.93
C LYS A 238 -25.27 10.54 -3.63
N LYS A 239 -25.79 9.31 -3.73
CA LYS A 239 -26.12 8.46 -2.57
C LYS A 239 -24.87 8.14 -1.74
N LEU A 240 -23.73 7.83 -2.37
CA LEU A 240 -22.48 7.59 -1.66
C LEU A 240 -21.95 8.84 -0.95
N ILE A 241 -21.96 9.99 -1.63
CA ILE A 241 -21.54 11.28 -1.08
C ILE A 241 -22.41 11.65 0.13
N LEU A 242 -23.73 11.52 0.01
CA LEU A 242 -24.67 11.75 1.11
C LEU A 242 -24.45 10.79 2.28
N LYS A 243 -24.13 9.52 2.01
CA LYS A 243 -23.83 8.50 3.02
C LYS A 243 -22.50 8.73 3.75
N ILE A 244 -21.53 9.40 3.11
CA ILE A 244 -20.23 9.74 3.70
C ILE A 244 -20.33 10.99 4.61
N GLY A 245 -21.40 11.81 4.47
CA GLY A 245 -21.78 12.83 5.44
C GLY A 245 -21.77 14.26 4.87
N ARG A 246 -22.70 15.11 5.36
CA ARG A 246 -22.92 16.50 4.90
C ARG A 246 -21.81 17.50 5.30
N ASN A 247 -20.92 17.16 6.24
CA ASN A 247 -19.90 18.08 6.79
C ASN A 247 -18.51 18.01 6.12
N VAL A 248 -18.43 17.56 4.86
CA VAL A 248 -17.17 16.99 4.31
C VAL A 248 -16.46 17.88 3.29
N PHE A 249 -17.03 19.01 2.87
CA PHE A 249 -16.53 19.77 1.72
C PHE A 249 -15.75 21.03 2.13
N LYS A 250 -14.45 21.08 1.84
CA LYS A 250 -13.74 22.34 1.56
C LYS A 250 -13.38 22.36 0.08
N SER A 251 -13.92 23.31 -0.68
CA SER A 251 -13.54 23.48 -2.09
C SER A 251 -12.15 24.12 -2.19
N LYS A 252 -11.20 23.48 -2.89
CA LYS A 252 -10.03 24.18 -3.43
C LYS A 252 -10.25 24.45 -4.92
N ARG A 253 -10.38 25.73 -5.30
CA ARG A 253 -10.25 26.13 -6.70
C ARG A 253 -8.79 25.96 -7.12
N ARG A 254 -8.51 25.17 -8.15
CA ARG A 254 -7.20 25.21 -8.83
C ARG A 254 -7.01 26.63 -9.40
N ARG A 255 -6.01 27.36 -8.91
CA ARG A 255 -5.57 28.61 -9.56
C ARG A 255 -5.16 28.27 -10.99
N LYS A 256 -5.74 28.98 -11.96
CA LYS A 256 -5.24 28.98 -13.34
C LYS A 256 -3.79 29.45 -13.30
N ARG A 257 -2.88 28.61 -13.79
CA ARG A 257 -1.61 29.09 -14.37
C ARG A 257 -1.91 29.48 -15.80
#